data_AF-A0A959XP07-F1
#
_entry.id   AF-A0A959XP07-F1
#
_cell.length_a   1.000
_cell.length_b   1.000
_cell.length_c   1.000
_cell.angle_alpha   90.00
_cell.angle_beta   90.00
_cell.angle_gamma   90.00
#
_symmetry.space_group_name_H-M   'P 1'
#
loop_
_entity.id
_entity.type
_entity.pdbx_description
1 polymer ?
#
loop_
_entity_poly.entity_id
_entity_poly.type
_entity_poly.pdbx_seq_one_letter_code
_entity_poly.pdbx_strand_id
1 'polypeptide(L)'
;MKNTILILALSLGATSLSAQESAPAAPMNGAVQQPAPREEVLAVAGQLKEALGNVHNYLGSMEKYIGVAEAGKKESLAGLQSELMASKTGLEAALTEVSRPEQPDWTRTKADAEAAISKAHDLLARTKKETTTAVN
;
A
#
# COMPACT_ATOMS: atom_id res chain seq x y z
N MET A 1 -0.29 64.10 21.47
CA MET A 1 0.51 64.97 22.36
C MET A 1 0.49 64.36 23.75
N LYS A 2 1.65 64.38 24.45
CA LYS A 2 1.91 63.94 25.83
C LYS A 2 1.99 62.42 26.03
N ASN A 3 2.91 61.81 26.79
CA ASN A 3 4.23 62.09 27.37
C ASN A 3 4.64 60.69 27.92
N THR A 4 5.84 60.13 27.66
CA THR A 4 7.03 60.13 28.55
C THR A 4 6.70 59.62 29.98
N ILE A 5 7.32 58.61 30.64
CA ILE A 5 8.73 58.18 30.85
C ILE A 5 8.74 56.78 31.55
N LEU A 6 9.77 55.96 31.24
CA LEU A 6 10.62 55.05 32.06
C LEU A 6 10.10 54.57 33.45
N ILE A 7 10.38 53.34 33.90
CA ILE A 7 11.65 53.00 34.56
C ILE A 7 12.00 51.51 34.44
N LEU A 8 13.29 51.33 34.15
CA LEU A 8 14.17 50.17 34.17
C LEU A 8 14.29 49.57 35.60
N ALA A 9 14.14 48.26 35.78
CA ALA A 9 14.67 47.57 36.96
C ALA A 9 15.63 46.46 36.51
N LEU A 10 16.92 46.81 36.56
CA LEU A 10 18.06 45.91 36.54
C LEU A 10 17.90 44.86 37.65
N SER A 11 17.94 43.59 37.28
CA SER A 11 18.41 42.54 38.18
C SER A 11 19.52 41.77 37.47
N LEU A 12 20.76 42.21 37.71
CA LEU A 12 21.96 41.40 37.55
C LEU A 12 21.97 40.38 38.69
N GLY A 13 22.12 39.09 38.35
CA GLY A 13 22.23 38.04 39.36
C GLY A 13 22.58 36.67 38.78
N ALA A 14 23.88 36.48 38.55
CA ALA A 14 24.63 35.23 38.54
C ALA A 14 24.20 34.08 37.58
N THR A 15 25.04 33.89 36.57
CA THR A 15 25.26 32.63 35.86
C THR A 15 25.74 31.54 36.82
N SER A 16 25.13 30.36 36.75
CA SER A 16 25.80 29.08 37.01
C SER A 16 25.12 27.98 36.20
N LEU A 17 25.92 27.51 35.24
CA LEU A 17 25.76 26.44 34.29
C LEU A 17 25.18 25.15 34.91
N SER A 18 24.13 24.62 34.31
CA SER A 18 23.91 23.17 34.18
C SER A 18 23.21 22.95 32.85
N ALA A 19 23.87 22.18 31.99
CA ALA A 19 23.47 21.89 30.64
C ALA A 19 22.03 21.34 30.59
N GLN A 20 21.16 22.01 29.86
CA GLN A 20 19.96 21.37 29.31
C GLN A 20 19.95 21.63 27.82
N GLU A 21 20.20 20.53 27.11
CA GLU A 21 20.21 20.40 25.67
C GLU A 21 18.98 21.05 25.05
N SER A 22 19.23 21.98 24.13
CA SER A 22 18.21 22.54 23.24
C SER A 22 17.63 21.43 22.38
N ALA A 23 16.40 21.01 22.65
CA ALA A 23 15.55 20.40 21.65
C ALA A 23 14.37 21.34 21.39
N PRO A 24 14.10 21.75 20.14
CA PRO A 24 12.91 22.51 19.82
C PRO A 24 11.68 21.68 20.15
N ALA A 25 10.69 22.32 20.78
CA ALA A 25 9.35 21.79 20.90
C ALA A 25 8.77 21.62 19.48
N ALA A 26 8.90 20.42 18.93
CA ALA A 26 8.08 20.01 17.82
C ALA A 26 6.63 19.95 18.35
N PRO A 27 5.66 20.66 17.74
CA PRO A 27 4.28 20.31 17.98
C PRO A 27 4.11 18.86 17.55
N MET A 28 3.83 17.97 18.51
CA MET A 28 3.30 16.66 18.22
C MET A 28 1.96 16.88 17.49
N ASN A 29 2.03 16.92 16.16
CA ASN A 29 0.91 16.59 15.31
C ASN A 29 0.58 15.12 15.56
N GLY A 30 -0.11 14.85 16.66
CA GLY A 30 -0.99 13.69 16.75
C GLY A 30 -2.12 13.96 15.77
N ALA A 31 -1.85 13.76 14.47
CA ALA A 31 -2.88 13.62 13.48
C ALA A 31 -3.70 12.41 13.94
N VAL A 32 -4.86 12.68 14.55
CA VAL A 32 -5.85 11.66 14.84
C VAL A 32 -6.18 11.01 13.51
N GLN A 33 -5.62 9.83 13.26
CA GLN A 33 -5.90 9.05 12.06
C GLN A 33 -7.40 8.82 12.02
N GLN A 34 -8.05 9.44 11.03
CA GLN A 34 -9.49 9.33 10.85
C GLN A 34 -9.78 7.88 10.43
N PRO A 35 -10.74 7.20 11.07
CA PRO A 35 -11.10 5.85 10.69
C PRO A 35 -11.50 5.81 9.21
N ALA A 36 -11.17 4.71 8.53
CA ALA A 36 -11.44 4.53 7.11
C ALA A 36 -12.93 4.82 6.80
N PRO A 37 -13.23 5.68 5.80
CA PRO A 37 -14.61 5.85 5.37
C PRO A 37 -15.12 4.54 4.76
N ARG A 38 -16.23 4.05 5.30
CA ARG A 38 -16.83 2.74 4.94
C ARG A 38 -17.00 2.54 3.43
N GLU A 39 -17.35 3.61 2.70
CA GLU A 39 -17.52 3.57 1.25
C GLU A 39 -16.21 3.27 0.52
N GLU A 40 -15.08 3.85 0.94
CA GLU A 40 -13.78 3.55 0.34
C GLU A 40 -13.33 2.13 0.65
N VAL A 41 -13.56 1.66 1.87
CA VAL A 41 -13.27 0.26 2.25
C VAL A 41 -14.02 -0.72 1.34
N LEU A 42 -15.32 -0.48 1.12
CA LEU A 42 -16.15 -1.30 0.24
C LEU A 42 -15.68 -1.22 -1.22
N ALA A 43 -15.27 -0.05 -1.70
CA ALA A 43 -14.75 0.13 -3.05
C ALA A 43 -13.45 -0.66 -3.28
N VAL A 44 -12.47 -0.50 -2.39
CA VAL A 44 -11.18 -1.21 -2.48
C VAL A 44 -11.37 -2.72 -2.32
N ALA A 45 -12.23 -3.16 -1.39
CA ALA A 45 -12.57 -4.57 -1.24
C ALA A 45 -13.25 -5.15 -2.50
N GLY A 46 -14.10 -4.35 -3.17
CA GLY A 46 -14.71 -4.71 -4.46
C GLY A 46 -13.67 -4.92 -5.55
N GLN A 47 -12.72 -3.99 -5.70
CA GLN A 47 -11.62 -4.09 -6.67
C GLN A 47 -10.71 -5.29 -6.39
N LEU A 48 -10.38 -5.56 -5.12
CA LEU A 48 -9.60 -6.74 -4.74
C LEU A 48 -10.31 -8.05 -5.10
N LYS A 49 -11.62 -8.15 -4.85
CA LYS A 49 -12.43 -9.31 -5.23
C LYS A 49 -12.48 -9.51 -6.74
N GLU A 50 -12.62 -8.44 -7.51
CA GLU A 50 -12.58 -8.48 -8.96
C GLU A 50 -11.22 -8.97 -9.46
N ALA A 51 -10.12 -8.39 -8.98
CA ALA A 51 -8.76 -8.81 -9.31
C ALA A 51 -8.52 -10.29 -8.96
N LEU A 52 -9.00 -10.74 -7.78
CA LEU A 52 -8.94 -12.14 -7.38
C LEU A 52 -9.71 -13.06 -8.32
N GLY A 53 -10.94 -12.69 -8.69
CA GLY A 53 -11.74 -13.45 -9.65
C GLY A 53 -11.03 -13.58 -11.00
N ASN A 54 -10.44 -12.49 -11.49
CA ASN A 54 -9.68 -12.48 -12.73
C ASN A 54 -8.43 -13.38 -12.68
N VAL A 55 -7.64 -13.28 -11.60
CA VAL A 55 -6.46 -14.14 -11.38
C VAL A 55 -6.87 -15.61 -11.27
N HIS A 56 -7.92 -15.91 -10.51
CA HIS A 56 -8.42 -17.27 -10.32
C HIS A 56 -8.90 -17.90 -11.64
N ASN A 57 -9.70 -17.18 -12.41
CA ASN A 57 -10.18 -17.62 -13.72
C ASN A 57 -9.02 -17.89 -14.69
N TYR A 58 -8.00 -17.04 -14.66
CA TYR A 58 -6.84 -17.18 -15.54
C TYR A 58 -5.95 -18.36 -15.14
N LEU A 59 -5.71 -18.56 -13.84
CA LEU A 59 -5.01 -19.73 -13.32
C LEU A 59 -5.69 -21.04 -13.73
N GLY A 60 -7.02 -21.12 -13.66
CA GLY A 60 -7.78 -22.29 -14.10
C GLY A 60 -7.65 -22.58 -15.61
N SER A 61 -7.37 -21.55 -16.42
CA SER A 61 -7.13 -21.72 -17.86
C SER A 61 -5.67 -22.03 -18.20
N MET A 62 -4.76 -21.85 -17.24
CA MET A 62 -3.32 -21.82 -17.49
C MET A 62 -2.73 -23.20 -17.78
N GLU A 63 -3.23 -24.23 -17.10
CA GLU A 63 -2.83 -25.62 -17.35
C GLU A 63 -3.12 -26.03 -18.80
N LYS A 64 -4.26 -25.59 -19.35
CA LYS A 64 -4.60 -25.82 -20.76
C LYS A 64 -3.59 -25.16 -21.69
N TYR A 65 -3.20 -23.91 -21.43
CA TYR A 65 -2.20 -23.21 -22.24
C TYR A 65 -0.82 -23.88 -22.17
N ILE A 66 -0.38 -24.30 -20.99
CA ILE A 66 0.88 -25.04 -20.83
C ILE A 66 0.84 -26.38 -21.60
N GLY A 67 -0.32 -27.04 -21.60
CA GLY A 67 -0.50 -28.31 -22.31
C GLY A 67 -0.32 -28.19 -23.83
N VAL A 68 -0.78 -27.09 -24.43
CA VAL A 68 -0.71 -26.87 -25.89
C VAL A 68 0.46 -25.99 -26.34
N ALA A 69 1.19 -25.37 -25.41
CA ALA A 69 2.32 -24.51 -25.72
C ALA A 69 3.51 -25.30 -26.30
N GLU A 70 4.30 -24.62 -27.14
CA GLU A 70 5.58 -25.14 -27.62
C GLU A 70 6.53 -25.48 -26.46
N ALA A 71 7.37 -26.50 -26.64
CA ALA A 71 8.27 -27.00 -25.59
C ALA A 71 9.15 -25.89 -24.96
N GLY A 72 9.66 -24.95 -25.77
CA GLY A 72 10.47 -23.82 -25.31
C GLY A 72 9.69 -22.74 -24.54
N LYS A 73 8.35 -22.79 -24.55
CA LYS A 73 7.47 -21.81 -23.90
C LYS A 73 6.83 -22.33 -22.61
N LYS A 74 6.84 -23.65 -22.39
CA LYS A 74 6.24 -24.28 -21.20
C LYS A 74 6.85 -23.78 -19.90
N GLU A 75 8.18 -23.63 -19.84
CA GLU A 75 8.87 -23.15 -18.64
C GLU A 75 8.51 -21.69 -18.30
N SER A 76 8.46 -20.81 -19.32
CA SER A 76 8.02 -19.42 -19.18
C SER A 76 6.59 -19.34 -18.62
N LEU A 77 5.67 -20.14 -19.18
CA LEU A 77 4.31 -20.21 -18.69
C LEU A 77 4.23 -20.77 -17.26
N ALA A 78 4.99 -21.82 -16.92
CA ALA A 78 5.02 -22.35 -15.55
C ALA A 78 5.54 -21.32 -14.52
N GLY A 79 6.53 -20.50 -14.92
CA GLY A 79 6.99 -19.36 -14.14
C GLY A 79 5.89 -18.33 -13.89
N LEU A 80 5.18 -17.94 -14.94
CA LEU A 80 4.04 -17.02 -14.84
C LEU A 80 2.89 -17.59 -14.00
N GLN A 81 2.67 -18.91 -14.03
CA GLN A 81 1.66 -19.57 -13.19
C GLN A 81 2.02 -19.41 -11.72
N SER A 82 3.29 -19.60 -11.39
CA SER A 82 3.81 -19.40 -10.03
C SER A 82 3.69 -17.94 -9.59
N GLU A 83 4.02 -16.98 -10.47
CA GLU A 83 3.82 -15.54 -10.20
C GLU A 83 2.34 -15.19 -9.96
N LEU A 84 1.41 -15.75 -10.73
CA LEU A 84 -0.03 -15.55 -10.55
C LEU A 84 -0.54 -16.19 -9.25
N MET A 85 -0.04 -17.36 -8.85
CA MET A 85 -0.38 -17.96 -7.54
C MET A 85 0.12 -17.10 -6.38
N ALA A 86 1.33 -16.56 -6.47
CA ALA A 86 1.85 -15.62 -5.48
C ALA A 86 1.01 -14.32 -5.45
N SER A 87 0.62 -13.81 -6.62
CA SER A 87 -0.27 -12.63 -6.71
C SER A 87 -1.64 -12.89 -6.10
N LYS A 88 -2.23 -14.06 -6.33
CA LYS A 88 -3.50 -14.47 -5.70
C LYS A 88 -3.39 -14.42 -4.17
N THR A 89 -2.32 -15.01 -3.63
CA THR A 89 -2.07 -15.02 -2.18
C THR A 89 -1.92 -13.59 -1.63
N GLY A 90 -1.22 -12.72 -2.35
CA GLY A 90 -1.07 -11.30 -1.98
C GLY A 90 -2.40 -10.54 -1.99
N LEU A 91 -3.25 -10.77 -2.99
CA LEU A 91 -4.59 -10.17 -3.06
C LEU A 91 -5.51 -10.68 -1.94
N GLU A 92 -5.44 -11.97 -1.57
CA GLU A 92 -6.20 -12.53 -0.44
C GLU A 92 -5.77 -11.91 0.90
N ALA A 93 -4.46 -11.71 1.09
CA ALA A 93 -3.92 -11.01 2.25
C ALA A 93 -4.38 -9.55 2.30
N ALA A 94 -4.30 -8.82 1.18
CA ALA A 94 -4.79 -7.45 1.08
C ALA A 94 -6.29 -7.34 1.34
N LEU A 95 -7.10 -8.27 0.83
CA LEU A 95 -8.55 -8.31 1.10
C LEU A 95 -8.84 -8.57 2.57
N THR A 96 -8.07 -9.44 3.21
CA THR A 96 -8.18 -9.70 4.65
C THR A 96 -7.88 -8.44 5.46
N GLU A 97 -6.82 -7.70 5.10
CA GLU A 97 -6.44 -6.45 5.77
C GLU A 97 -7.49 -5.34 5.57
N VAL A 98 -7.94 -5.14 4.32
CA VAL A 98 -9.00 -4.18 3.98
C VAL A 98 -10.35 -4.55 4.59
N SER A 99 -10.57 -5.81 4.97
CA SER A 99 -11.81 -6.24 5.62
C SER A 99 -11.75 -6.22 7.15
N ARG A 100 -10.64 -5.77 7.75
CA ARG A 100 -10.53 -5.68 9.22
C ARG A 100 -11.54 -4.68 9.80
N PRO A 101 -12.17 -4.98 10.96
CA PRO A 101 -13.12 -4.06 11.60
C PRO A 101 -12.49 -2.73 12.02
N GLU A 102 -11.22 -2.75 12.41
CA GLU A 102 -10.45 -1.57 12.81
C GLU A 102 -9.28 -1.39 11.85
N GLN A 103 -9.16 -0.18 11.31
CA GLN A 103 -8.12 0.20 10.34
C GLN A 103 -7.45 1.50 10.79
N PRO A 104 -6.56 1.42 11.79
CA PRO A 104 -5.88 2.60 12.31
C PRO A 104 -5.01 3.27 11.24
N ASP A 105 -4.44 2.52 10.30
CA ASP A 105 -3.60 3.03 9.22
C ASP A 105 -4.23 2.82 7.82
N TRP A 106 -5.45 3.32 7.63
CA TRP A 106 -6.19 3.16 6.37
C TRP A 106 -5.40 3.59 5.13
N THR A 107 -4.68 4.71 5.22
CA THR A 107 -3.90 5.24 4.10
C THR A 107 -2.88 4.23 3.61
N ARG A 108 -2.16 3.55 4.52
CA ARG A 108 -1.22 2.50 4.16
C ARG A 108 -1.91 1.26 3.64
N THR A 109 -2.94 0.78 4.33
CA THR A 109 -3.70 -0.42 3.93
C THR A 109 -4.27 -0.27 2.52
N LYS A 110 -4.79 0.91 2.18
CA LYS A 110 -5.28 1.26 0.85
C LYS A 110 -4.17 1.22 -0.19
N ALA A 111 -3.04 1.88 0.08
CA ALA A 111 -1.91 1.90 -0.85
C ALA A 111 -1.35 0.49 -1.12
N ASP A 112 -1.24 -0.35 -0.08
CA ASP A 112 -0.79 -1.74 -0.21
C ASP A 112 -1.78 -2.58 -1.03
N ALA A 113 -3.10 -2.37 -0.84
CA ALA A 113 -4.14 -3.02 -1.63
C ALA A 113 -4.13 -2.59 -3.10
N GLU A 114 -4.03 -1.29 -3.37
CA GLU A 114 -3.93 -0.75 -4.73
C GLU A 114 -2.68 -1.26 -5.45
N ALA A 115 -1.54 -1.35 -4.75
CA ALA A 115 -0.32 -1.93 -5.29
C ALA A 115 -0.48 -3.43 -5.63
N ALA A 116 -1.18 -4.20 -4.78
CA ALA A 116 -1.48 -5.59 -5.05
C ALA A 116 -2.40 -5.76 -6.28
N ILE A 117 -3.43 -4.92 -6.42
CA ILE A 117 -4.31 -4.89 -7.61
C ILE A 117 -3.51 -4.57 -8.87
N SER A 118 -2.70 -3.51 -8.85
CA SER A 118 -1.89 -3.10 -10.01
C SER A 118 -0.95 -4.23 -10.44
N LYS A 119 -0.24 -4.84 -9.49
CA LYS A 119 0.65 -5.97 -9.76
C LYS A 119 -0.10 -7.15 -10.39
N ALA A 120 -1.30 -7.47 -9.90
CA ALA A 120 -2.12 -8.53 -10.46
C ALA A 120 -2.55 -8.25 -11.90
N HIS A 121 -2.94 -7.00 -12.21
CA HIS A 121 -3.29 -6.58 -13.56
C HIS A 121 -2.10 -6.67 -14.52
N ASP A 122 -0.92 -6.22 -14.11
CA ASP A 122 0.30 -6.30 -14.92
C ASP A 122 0.69 -7.76 -15.20
N LEU A 123 0.60 -8.63 -14.19
CA LEU A 123 0.84 -10.06 -14.35
C LEU A 123 -0.17 -10.72 -15.29
N LEU A 124 -1.45 -10.39 -15.17
CA LEU A 124 -2.47 -10.87 -16.09
C LEU A 124 -2.22 -10.41 -17.53
N ALA A 125 -1.82 -9.15 -17.74
CA ALA A 125 -1.49 -8.63 -19.05
C ALA A 125 -0.27 -9.35 -19.66
N ARG A 126 0.79 -9.53 -18.89
CA ARG A 126 1.98 -10.31 -19.30
C ARG A 126 1.62 -11.76 -19.64
N THR A 127 0.81 -12.40 -18.80
CA THR A 127 0.43 -13.80 -19.00
C THR A 127 -0.47 -13.97 -20.23
N LYS A 128 -1.41 -13.05 -20.47
CA LYS A 128 -2.22 -13.02 -21.71
C LYS A 128 -1.37 -12.86 -22.97
N LYS A 129 -0.35 -12.00 -22.91
CA LYS A 129 0.59 -11.83 -24.02
C LYS A 129 1.39 -13.10 -24.28
N GLU A 130 2.01 -13.68 -23.24
CA GLU A 130 2.86 -14.86 -23.40
C GLU A 130 2.06 -16.09 -23.85
N THR A 131 0.86 -16.31 -23.31
CA THR A 131 -0.03 -17.41 -23.76
C THR A 131 -0.43 -17.23 -25.22
N THR A 132 -0.73 -16.01 -25.66
CA THR A 132 -1.02 -15.74 -27.08
C THR A 132 0.19 -16.07 -27.96
N THR A 133 1.41 -15.72 -27.53
CA THR A 133 2.64 -16.03 -28.26
C THR A 133 3.01 -17.51 -28.20
N ALA A 134 2.64 -18.24 -27.15
CA ALA A 134 3.00 -19.64 -26.98
C ALA A 134 2.06 -20.62 -27.69
N VAL A 135 0.86 -20.16 -28.08
CA VAL A 135 -0.19 -21.00 -28.68
C VAL A 135 -0.39 -20.73 -30.18
N ASN A 136 0.05 -19.56 -30.69
CA ASN A 136 0.05 -19.23 -32.11
C ASN A 136 1.42 -19.52 -32.73
#